data_AF-A0A024FXX4-F1
#
_entry.id   AF-A0A024FXX4-F1
#
_cell.length_a   1.000
_cell.length_b   1.000
_cell.length_c   1.000
_cell.angle_alpha   90.00
_cell.angle_beta   90.00
_cell.angle_gamma   90.00
#
_symmetry.space_group_name_H-M   'P 1'
#
loop_
_entity.id
_entity.type
_entity.pdbx_description
1 polymer ?
#
loop_
_entity_poly.entity_id
_entity_poly.type
_entity_poly.pdbx_seq_one_letter_code
_entity_poly.pdbx_strand_id
1 'polypeptide(L)'
;MNALDDVFPETNNLLCRWHISKNILARKRRTFEAMEAFNEFTGRWNALVMSATAQIYQRRLTEMREAFPRQVLTYIEETWLAHKENFVSAYLLGKLYFGHTATSRVESAHSALKKWIAVSIGELLMVDSACQLACEGNLQPSECKPHESVQSPICSLNKSLLGQWGRFRWTR
;
A
#
# COMPACT_ATOMS: atom_id res chain seq x y z
N MET A 1 -3.85 6.06 14.97
CA MET A 1 -2.48 5.48 15.00
C MET A 1 -1.81 6.18 16.18
N ASN A 2 -2.09 5.74 17.40
CA ASN A 2 -1.99 6.62 18.58
C ASN A 2 -0.60 6.56 19.24
N ALA A 3 0.07 5.41 19.12
CA ALA A 3 1.39 5.20 19.74
C ALA A 3 2.49 6.13 19.21
N LEU A 4 2.35 6.67 17.98
CA LEU A 4 3.33 7.61 17.44
C LEU A 4 3.21 8.99 18.10
N ASP A 5 2.00 9.41 18.45
CA ASP A 5 1.78 10.69 19.12
C ASP A 5 2.34 10.64 20.56
N ASP A 6 2.30 9.46 21.19
CA ASP A 6 2.86 9.24 22.53
C ASP A 6 4.39 9.14 22.54
N VAL A 7 4.99 8.45 21.56
CA VAL A 7 6.43 8.13 21.56
C VAL A 7 7.24 9.17 20.78
N PHE A 8 6.68 9.75 19.71
CA PHE A 8 7.35 10.68 18.81
C PHE A 8 6.43 11.85 18.40
N PRO A 9 5.99 12.70 19.34
CA PRO A 9 5.00 13.76 19.10
C PRO A 9 5.43 14.78 18.04
N GLU A 10 6.73 15.03 17.91
CA GLU A 10 7.30 15.97 16.94
C GLU A 10 7.44 15.39 15.52
N THR A 11 7.14 14.09 15.34
CA THR A 11 7.30 13.43 14.04
C THR A 11 6.09 13.64 13.15
N ASN A 12 6.34 14.08 11.92
CA ASN A 12 5.31 14.13 10.90
C ASN A 12 4.94 12.71 10.42
N ASN A 13 3.76 12.22 10.82
CA ASN A 13 3.24 10.95 10.36
C ASN A 13 2.68 11.05 8.93
N LEU A 14 3.49 10.68 7.94
CA LEU A 14 3.11 10.72 6.54
C LEU A 14 2.35 9.46 6.12
N LEU A 15 1.20 9.63 5.49
CA LEU A 15 0.42 8.52 4.94
C LEU A 15 0.79 8.25 3.49
N CYS A 16 0.90 6.97 3.14
CA CYS A 16 1.21 6.55 1.78
C CYS A 16 0.01 6.75 0.83
N ARG A 17 0.15 7.70 -0.10
CA ARG A 17 -0.85 8.00 -1.14
C ARG A 17 -1.29 6.78 -1.94
N TRP A 18 -0.34 5.92 -2.33
CA TRP A 18 -0.67 4.72 -3.11
C TRP A 18 -1.58 3.75 -2.35
N HIS A 19 -1.29 3.50 -1.06
CA HIS A 19 -2.13 2.65 -0.23
C HIS A 19 -3.51 3.27 0.01
N ILE A 20 -3.58 4.59 0.22
CA ILE A 20 -4.87 5.29 0.31
C ILE A 20 -5.68 5.07 -0.97
N SER A 21 -5.09 5.39 -2.14
CA SER A 21 -5.74 5.21 -3.44
C SER A 21 -6.19 3.75 -3.63
N LYS A 22 -5.33 2.76 -3.36
CA LYS A 22 -5.69 1.35 -3.48
C LYS A 22 -6.87 0.95 -2.58
N ASN A 23 -6.93 1.48 -1.36
CA ASN A 23 -8.06 1.25 -0.44
C ASN A 23 -9.36 1.88 -0.96
N ILE A 24 -9.30 3.12 -1.43
CA ILE A 24 -10.46 3.81 -2.02
C ILE A 24 -10.97 3.04 -3.23
N LEU A 25 -10.07 2.69 -4.17
CA LEU A 25 -10.40 1.95 -5.38
C LEU A 25 -11.05 0.59 -5.04
N ALA A 26 -10.49 -0.16 -4.08
CA ALA A 26 -11.03 -1.45 -3.68
C ALA A 26 -12.44 -1.35 -3.05
N ARG A 27 -12.69 -0.32 -2.23
CA ARG A 27 -13.98 -0.16 -1.52
C ARG A 27 -15.06 0.50 -2.38
N LYS A 28 -14.71 1.45 -3.25
CA LYS A 28 -15.67 2.25 -4.02
C LYS A 28 -15.88 1.79 -5.46
N ARG A 29 -15.11 0.81 -5.97
CA ARG A 29 -15.29 0.31 -7.35
C ARG A 29 -16.73 -0.08 -7.68
N ARG A 30 -17.44 -0.72 -6.74
CA ARG A 30 -18.82 -1.20 -6.94
C ARG A 30 -19.87 -0.09 -6.94
N THR A 31 -19.51 1.13 -6.53
CA THR A 31 -20.41 2.29 -6.55
C THR A 31 -20.52 2.92 -7.94
N PHE A 32 -19.60 2.59 -8.85
CA PHE A 32 -19.59 3.08 -10.22
C PHE A 32 -20.02 1.96 -11.18
N GLU A 33 -21.08 2.21 -11.94
CA GLU A 33 -21.58 1.28 -12.96
C GLU A 33 -20.61 1.22 -14.15
N ALA A 34 -20.27 2.38 -14.71
CA ALA A 34 -19.33 2.51 -15.82
C ALA A 34 -17.86 2.54 -15.34
N MET A 35 -16.99 1.89 -16.10
CA MET A 35 -15.54 1.91 -15.83
C MET A 35 -14.96 3.30 -16.10
N GLU A 36 -15.51 4.01 -17.09
CA GLU A 36 -15.14 5.34 -17.51
C GLU A 36 -15.33 6.34 -16.37
N ALA A 37 -16.49 6.32 -15.71
CA ALA A 37 -16.77 7.16 -14.54
C ALA A 37 -15.83 6.85 -13.37
N PHE A 38 -15.48 5.57 -13.17
CA PHE A 38 -14.53 5.17 -12.15
C PHE A 38 -13.09 5.63 -12.46
N ASN A 39 -12.68 5.57 -13.73
CA ASN A 39 -11.37 6.05 -14.18
C ASN A 39 -11.28 7.57 -14.05
N GLU A 40 -12.34 8.29 -14.42
CA GLU A 40 -12.43 9.74 -14.22
C GLU A 40 -12.31 10.10 -12.73
N PHE A 41 -13.07 9.41 -11.87
CA PHE A 41 -12.95 9.56 -10.43
C PHE A 41 -11.52 9.34 -9.93
N THR A 42 -10.87 8.28 -10.40
CA THR A 42 -9.49 7.95 -10.03
C THR A 42 -8.52 9.05 -10.47
N GLY A 43 -8.70 9.58 -11.68
CA GLY A 43 -7.92 10.70 -12.20
C GLY A 43 -8.09 11.97 -11.37
N ARG A 44 -9.35 12.36 -11.08
CA ARG A 44 -9.66 13.55 -10.27
C ARG A 44 -9.16 13.41 -8.83
N TRP A 45 -9.27 12.23 -8.23
CA TRP A 45 -8.70 11.92 -6.92
C TRP A 45 -7.18 12.09 -6.89
N ASN A 46 -6.47 11.50 -7.86
CA ASN A 46 -5.00 11.65 -7.92
C ASN A 46 -4.60 13.12 -8.12
N ALA A 47 -5.32 13.86 -8.96
CA ALA A 47 -5.08 15.28 -9.16
C ALA A 47 -5.36 16.13 -7.90
N LEU A 48 -6.39 15.78 -7.13
CA LEU A 48 -6.70 16.41 -5.85
C LEU A 48 -5.53 16.24 -4.87
N VAL A 49 -5.05 15.02 -4.67
CA VAL A 49 -3.97 14.70 -3.73
C VAL A 49 -2.64 15.33 -4.14
N MET A 50 -2.41 15.48 -5.45
CA MET A 50 -1.21 16.12 -6.02
C MET A 50 -1.30 17.65 -6.12
N SER A 51 -2.35 18.27 -5.57
CA SER A 51 -2.52 19.73 -5.63
C SER A 51 -1.31 20.46 -5.05
N ALA A 52 -0.77 21.42 -5.82
CA ALA A 52 0.42 22.16 -5.42
C ALA A 52 0.15 23.22 -4.33
N THR A 53 -1.07 23.75 -4.27
CA THR A 53 -1.45 24.78 -3.29
C THR A 53 -2.80 24.47 -2.66
N ALA A 54 -3.06 25.04 -1.48
CA ALA A 54 -4.34 24.87 -0.78
C ALA A 54 -5.52 25.38 -1.62
N GLN A 55 -5.32 26.46 -2.40
CA GLN A 55 -6.34 27.02 -3.29
C GLN A 55 -6.69 26.04 -4.42
N ILE A 56 -5.69 25.42 -5.05
CA ILE A 56 -5.92 24.40 -6.09
C ILE A 56 -6.62 23.18 -5.49
N TYR A 57 -6.23 22.77 -4.29
CA TYR A 57 -6.86 21.66 -3.57
C TYR A 57 -8.35 21.93 -3.33
N GLN A 58 -8.69 23.10 -2.78
CA GLN A 58 -10.09 23.46 -2.51
C GLN A 58 -10.92 23.51 -3.79
N ARG A 59 -10.39 24.11 -4.87
CA ARG A 59 -11.07 24.12 -6.17
C ARG A 59 -11.38 22.71 -6.66
N ARG A 60 -10.39 21.82 -6.68
CA ARG A 60 -10.56 20.43 -7.11
C ARG A 60 -11.52 19.65 -6.22
N LEU A 61 -11.54 19.94 -4.92
CA LEU A 61 -12.48 19.30 -3.98
C LEU A 61 -13.92 19.72 -4.30
N THR A 62 -14.16 21.00 -4.59
CA THR A 62 -15.46 21.50 -5.04
C THR A 62 -15.88 20.84 -6.36
N GLU A 63 -14.97 20.78 -7.35
CA GLU A 63 -15.24 20.09 -8.63
C GLU A 63 -15.58 18.60 -8.44
N MET A 64 -14.96 17.93 -7.46
CA MET A 64 -15.31 16.54 -7.12
C MET A 64 -16.68 16.44 -6.45
N ARG A 65 -17.05 17.41 -5.59
CA ARG A 65 -18.37 17.51 -4.93
C ARG A 65 -19.53 17.65 -5.90
N GLU A 66 -19.30 18.35 -6.99
CA GLU A 66 -20.30 18.53 -8.04
C GLU A 66 -20.37 17.33 -8.99
N ALA A 67 -19.24 16.67 -9.26
CA ALA A 67 -19.16 15.62 -10.27
C ALA A 67 -19.51 14.21 -9.80
N PHE A 68 -19.39 13.89 -8.50
CA PHE A 68 -19.52 12.51 -8.01
C PHE A 68 -20.61 12.32 -6.95
N PRO A 69 -21.17 11.09 -6.84
CA PRO A 69 -22.20 10.79 -5.85
C PRO A 69 -21.75 11.07 -4.42
N ARG A 70 -22.64 11.67 -3.62
CA ARG A 70 -22.38 12.02 -2.22
C ARG A 70 -21.88 10.83 -1.39
N GLN A 71 -22.40 9.62 -1.61
CA GLN A 71 -21.97 8.41 -0.92
C GLN A 71 -20.46 8.08 -1.09
N VAL A 72 -19.89 8.40 -2.24
CA VAL A 72 -18.45 8.20 -2.49
C VAL A 72 -17.65 9.26 -1.73
N LEU A 73 -18.10 10.51 -1.80
CA LEU A 73 -17.41 11.64 -1.20
C LEU A 73 -17.47 11.66 0.32
N THR A 74 -18.63 11.37 0.93
CA THR A 74 -18.77 11.27 2.39
C THR A 74 -17.71 10.32 2.96
N TYR A 75 -17.56 9.14 2.35
CA TYR A 75 -16.52 8.19 2.76
C TYR A 75 -15.10 8.76 2.64
N ILE A 76 -14.78 9.42 1.53
CA ILE A 76 -13.44 9.95 1.30
C ILE A 76 -13.14 11.11 2.25
N GLU A 77 -14.10 12.01 2.45
CA GLU A 77 -14.00 13.16 3.33
C GLU A 77 -13.80 12.75 4.78
N GLU A 78 -14.66 11.86 5.28
CA GLU A 78 -14.63 11.40 6.67
C GLU A 78 -13.45 10.48 6.96
N THR A 79 -13.12 9.57 6.03
CA THR A 79 -12.09 8.54 6.28
C THR A 79 -10.69 9.04 5.98
N TRP A 80 -10.51 9.80 4.89
CA TRP A 80 -9.18 10.13 4.38
C TRP A 80 -8.87 11.61 4.45
N LEU A 81 -9.77 12.50 3.99
CA LEU A 81 -9.48 13.94 3.96
C LEU A 81 -9.47 14.59 5.35
N ALA A 82 -10.01 13.93 6.37
CA ALA A 82 -9.74 14.25 7.77
C ALA A 82 -8.22 14.31 8.07
N HIS A 83 -7.43 13.48 7.38
CA HIS A 83 -5.97 13.39 7.53
C HIS A 83 -5.21 14.03 6.34
N LYS A 84 -5.81 14.98 5.62
CA LYS A 84 -5.22 15.61 4.42
C LYS A 84 -3.80 16.15 4.62
N GLU A 85 -3.48 16.60 5.84
CA GLU A 85 -2.18 17.16 6.23
C GLU A 85 -1.04 16.13 6.25
N ASN A 86 -1.37 14.85 6.12
CA ASN A 86 -0.42 13.74 6.18
C ASN A 86 -0.08 13.18 4.78
N PHE A 87 -0.80 13.56 3.72
CA PHE A 87 -0.55 12.99 2.38
C PHE A 87 -0.81 13.91 1.18
N VAL A 88 -1.54 15.02 1.34
CA VAL A 88 -1.83 15.93 0.23
C VAL A 88 -0.66 16.90 0.04
N SER A 89 -0.13 16.99 -1.18
CA SER A 89 1.09 17.78 -1.49
C SER A 89 1.01 19.23 -0.99
N ALA A 90 -0.14 19.89 -1.15
CA ALA A 90 -0.38 21.26 -0.71
C ALA A 90 -0.14 21.49 0.79
N TYR A 91 -0.34 20.46 1.61
CA TYR A 91 -0.20 20.51 3.08
C TYR A 91 1.07 19.82 3.58
N LEU A 92 1.84 19.22 2.68
CA LEU A 92 3.14 18.62 2.96
C LEU A 92 4.30 19.58 2.66
N LEU A 93 4.03 20.74 2.06
CA LEU A 93 5.02 21.79 1.83
C LEU A 93 5.65 22.22 3.16
N GLY A 94 6.97 22.05 3.29
CA GLY A 94 7.73 22.33 4.51
C GLY A 94 7.98 21.11 5.41
N LYS A 95 7.34 19.96 5.14
CA LYS A 95 7.63 18.70 5.84
C LYS A 95 8.70 17.92 5.07
N LEU A 96 9.72 17.42 5.76
CA LEU A 96 10.78 16.61 5.15
C LEU A 96 10.21 15.22 4.79
N TYR A 97 9.80 15.01 3.54
CA TYR A 97 9.20 13.74 3.08
C TYR A 97 10.16 12.86 2.27
N PHE A 98 11.45 13.25 2.14
CA PHE A 98 12.52 12.54 1.41
C PHE A 98 12.14 12.01 0.00
N GLY A 99 11.13 12.61 -0.65
CA GLY A 99 10.62 12.08 -1.92
C GLY A 99 9.89 10.73 -1.79
N HIS A 100 9.63 10.22 -0.58
CA HIS A 100 8.87 9.00 -0.30
C HIS A 100 7.38 9.19 -0.60
N THR A 101 7.09 9.28 -1.89
CA THR A 101 5.75 9.45 -2.45
C THR A 101 5.14 8.08 -2.82
N ALA A 102 6.00 7.07 -2.97
CA ALA A 102 5.67 5.73 -3.42
C ALA A 102 6.28 4.69 -2.47
N THR A 103 5.57 3.58 -2.26
CA THR A 103 6.04 2.42 -1.49
C THR A 103 6.95 1.50 -2.29
N SER A 104 7.41 1.88 -3.49
CA SER A 104 8.16 1.00 -4.39
C SER A 104 9.36 0.32 -3.71
N ARG A 105 10.11 1.04 -2.87
CA ARG A 105 11.22 0.48 -2.09
C ARG A 105 10.76 -0.54 -1.03
N VAL A 106 9.66 -0.25 -0.34
CA VAL A 106 9.07 -1.13 0.67
C VAL A 106 8.50 -2.38 0.00
N GLU A 107 7.75 -2.22 -1.09
CA GLU A 107 7.18 -3.32 -1.87
C GLU A 107 8.28 -4.18 -2.53
N SER A 108 9.37 -3.57 -3.02
CA SER A 108 10.50 -4.32 -3.56
C SER A 108 11.21 -5.13 -2.49
N ALA A 109 11.45 -4.54 -1.32
CA ALA A 109 12.04 -5.24 -0.19
C ALA A 109 11.13 -6.37 0.31
N HIS A 110 9.82 -6.10 0.43
CA HIS A 110 8.81 -7.10 0.78
C HIS A 110 8.79 -8.25 -0.24
N SER A 111 8.78 -7.93 -1.53
CA SER A 111 8.78 -8.91 -2.62
C SER A 111 10.04 -9.76 -2.61
N ALA A 112 11.21 -9.15 -2.43
CA ALA A 112 12.48 -9.86 -2.28
C ALA A 112 12.42 -10.81 -1.07
N LEU A 113 12.00 -10.32 0.09
CA LEU A 113 11.90 -11.14 1.30
C LEU A 113 10.92 -12.31 1.14
N LYS A 114 9.78 -12.09 0.48
CA LYS A 114 8.83 -13.16 0.15
C LYS A 114 9.44 -14.26 -0.72
N LYS A 115 10.31 -13.89 -1.66
CA LYS A 115 11.02 -14.88 -2.51
C LYS A 115 11.98 -15.73 -1.69
N TRP A 116 12.69 -15.14 -0.73
CA TRP A 116 13.57 -15.85 0.18
C TRP A 116 12.82 -16.80 1.11
N ILE A 117 11.71 -16.34 1.70
CA ILE A 117 10.91 -17.17 2.62
C ILE A 117 10.20 -18.30 1.86
N ALA A 118 9.69 -18.03 0.65
CA ALA A 118 9.06 -18.97 -0.29
C ALA A 118 7.83 -19.77 0.22
N VAL A 119 7.58 -19.85 1.52
CA VAL A 119 6.48 -20.61 2.15
C VAL A 119 5.60 -19.71 3.01
N SER A 120 4.30 -19.99 3.06
CA SER A 120 3.34 -19.25 3.90
C SER A 120 3.05 -19.94 5.24
N ILE A 121 3.68 -21.10 5.50
CA ILE A 121 3.43 -21.97 6.67
C ILE A 121 4.74 -22.52 7.24
N GLY A 122 5.83 -21.75 7.12
CA GLY A 122 7.14 -22.16 7.61
C GLY A 122 7.24 -22.13 9.13
N GLU A 123 8.02 -23.05 9.69
CA GLU A 123 8.43 -23.00 11.10
C GLU A 123 9.24 -21.72 11.37
N LEU A 124 9.11 -21.15 12.57
CA LEU A 124 9.70 -19.85 12.90
C LEU A 124 11.22 -19.81 12.66
N LEU A 125 11.93 -20.89 12.97
CA LEU A 125 13.38 -21.00 12.75
C LEU A 125 13.75 -20.95 11.27
N MET A 126 12.94 -21.56 10.40
CA MET A 126 13.13 -21.53 8.94
C MET A 126 12.95 -20.12 8.40
N VAL A 127 11.96 -19.39 8.92
CA VAL A 127 11.70 -18.00 8.52
C VAL A 127 12.81 -17.08 9.01
N ASP A 128 13.29 -17.25 10.25
CA ASP A 128 14.40 -16.46 10.79
C ASP A 128 15.69 -16.66 9.99
N SER A 129 16.01 -17.92 9.67
CA SER A 129 17.17 -18.27 8.86
C SER A 129 17.07 -17.67 7.44
N ALA A 130 15.89 -17.75 6.82
CA ALA A 130 15.64 -17.13 5.52
C ALA A 130 15.75 -15.60 5.55
N CYS A 131 15.33 -14.95 6.65
CA CYS A 131 15.50 -13.50 6.84
C CYS A 131 16.97 -13.11 6.98
N GLN A 132 17.76 -13.86 7.77
CA GLN A 132 19.21 -13.63 7.93
C GLN A 132 19.93 -13.76 6.58
N LEU A 133 19.65 -14.82 5.83
CA LEU A 133 20.20 -15.03 4.48
C LEU A 133 19.80 -13.91 3.51
N ALA A 134 18.57 -13.40 3.59
CA ALA A 134 18.12 -12.27 2.77
C ALA A 134 18.87 -10.96 3.10
N CYS A 135 19.26 -10.76 4.36
CA CYS A 135 20.08 -9.63 4.82
C CYS A 135 21.55 -9.76 4.39
N GLU A 136 22.11 -10.97 4.49
CA GLU A 136 23.50 -11.26 4.13
C GLU A 136 23.73 -11.28 2.61
N GLY A 137 22.74 -11.77 1.85
CA GLY A 137 22.78 -11.90 0.38
C GLY A 137 22.56 -10.62 -0.42
N ASN A 138 22.52 -9.44 0.22
CA ASN A 138 22.48 -8.13 -0.45
C ASN A 138 21.40 -7.95 -1.54
N LEU A 139 20.12 -8.25 -1.26
CA LEU A 139 18.94 -7.83 -2.07
C LEU A 139 19.04 -7.95 -3.62
N GLN A 140 19.98 -8.72 -4.17
CA GLN A 140 20.19 -8.92 -5.61
C GLN A 140 19.41 -10.19 -6.01
N PRO A 141 18.33 -10.09 -6.80
CA PRO A 141 17.48 -11.24 -7.10
C PRO A 141 18.08 -12.23 -8.11
N SER A 142 19.36 -12.09 -8.50
CA SER A 142 19.86 -12.72 -9.72
C SER A 142 20.27 -14.19 -9.58
N GLU A 143 20.56 -14.74 -8.40
CA GLU A 143 21.16 -16.09 -8.35
C GLU A 143 20.73 -17.01 -7.19
N CYS A 144 19.57 -16.79 -6.58
CA CYS A 144 19.03 -17.78 -5.63
C CYS A 144 18.41 -18.97 -6.37
N LYS A 145 19.26 -19.93 -6.76
CA LYS A 145 18.80 -21.29 -7.02
C LYS A 145 18.18 -21.85 -5.73
N PRO A 146 17.08 -22.61 -5.80
CA PRO A 146 16.56 -23.32 -4.64
C PRO A 146 17.69 -24.16 -4.07
N HIS A 147 18.02 -23.99 -2.79
CA HIS A 147 18.91 -24.91 -2.11
C HIS A 147 18.18 -26.25 -2.02
N GLU A 148 18.45 -27.15 -2.97
CA GLU A 148 18.11 -28.55 -2.81
C GLU A 148 18.84 -29.10 -1.59
N SER A 149 18.15 -29.98 -0.87
CA SER A 149 18.61 -30.78 0.28
C SER A 149 18.54 -30.13 1.67
N VAL A 150 17.36 -30.24 2.29
CA VAL A 150 17.19 -31.17 3.41
C VAL A 150 15.93 -31.98 3.14
N GLN A 151 16.09 -33.23 2.71
CA GLN A 151 14.98 -34.18 2.59
C GLN A 151 14.51 -34.56 4.00
N SER A 152 13.45 -33.90 4.46
CA SER A 152 12.64 -34.39 5.58
C SER A 152 11.37 -35.06 5.02
N PRO A 153 11.01 -36.28 5.47
CA PRO A 153 10.07 -37.16 4.78
C PRO A 153 8.62 -36.82 5.13
N ILE A 154 8.13 -35.63 4.77
CA ILE A 154 6.70 -35.30 4.85
C ILE A 154 6.32 -34.43 3.66
N CYS A 155 6.47 -34.96 2.44
CA CYS A 155 5.93 -34.30 1.25
C CYS A 155 5.43 -35.33 0.23
N SER A 156 4.23 -35.84 0.50
CA SER A 156 3.38 -36.45 -0.52
C SER A 156 1.95 -36.00 -0.28
N LEU A 157 1.65 -34.71 -0.55
CA LEU A 157 0.29 -34.26 -0.87
C LEU A 157 0.30 -32.90 -1.58
N ASN A 158 -0.16 -32.94 -2.83
CA ASN A 158 -0.74 -31.88 -3.65
C ASN A 158 0.14 -30.73 -4.19
N LYS A 159 0.76 -31.01 -5.35
CA LYS A 159 1.21 -30.03 -6.35
C LYS A 159 0.07 -29.35 -7.16
N SER A 160 -1.20 -29.42 -6.73
CA SER A 160 -2.35 -28.95 -7.53
C SER A 160 -2.97 -27.61 -7.12
N LEU A 161 -2.41 -26.86 -6.16
CA LEU A 161 -3.00 -25.60 -5.67
C LEU A 161 -2.18 -24.33 -5.96
N LEU A 162 -1.33 -24.32 -6.99
CA LEU A 162 -0.58 -23.13 -7.42
C LEU A 162 -1.41 -22.15 -8.29
N GLY A 163 -2.72 -22.29 -8.35
CA GLY A 163 -3.60 -21.47 -9.18
C GLY A 163 -4.76 -20.84 -8.41
N GLN A 164 -4.50 -20.12 -7.31
CA GLN A 164 -5.49 -19.22 -6.67
C GLN A 164 -4.89 -18.42 -5.50
N TRP A 165 -4.04 -17.42 -5.76
CA TRP A 165 -3.73 -16.40 -4.74
C TRP A 165 -4.59 -15.16 -4.98
N GLY A 166 -5.84 -15.26 -4.53
CA GLY A 166 -6.78 -14.15 -4.44
C GLY A 166 -6.46 -13.22 -3.27
N ARG A 167 -6.62 -11.91 -3.52
CA ARG A 167 -6.91 -10.82 -2.57
C ARG A 167 -6.76 -11.15 -1.08
N PHE A 168 -5.61 -10.81 -0.49
CA PHE A 168 -5.54 -10.56 0.95
C PHE A 168 -6.20 -9.22 1.28
N ARG A 169 -7.38 -9.32 1.90
CA ARG A 169 -8.17 -8.23 2.48
C ARG A 169 -7.63 -8.02 3.91
N TRP A 170 -6.94 -6.92 4.16
CA TRP A 170 -6.64 -6.51 5.53
C TRP A 170 -7.89 -5.86 6.12
N THR A 171 -8.59 -6.58 6.99
CA THR A 171 -9.58 -6.03 7.91
C THR A 171 -8.89 -5.67 9.22
N ARG A 172 -8.80 -4.37 9.50
CA ARG A 172 -9.19 -3.77 10.77
C ARG A 172 -9.53 -2.32 10.51
#